data_AF-A0A6J6Z5Y6-F1
#
_entry.id   AF-A0A6J6Z5Y6-F1
#
_cell.length_a   1.000
_cell.length_b   1.000
_cell.length_c   1.000
_cell.angle_alpha   90.00
_cell.angle_beta   90.00
_cell.angle_gamma   90.00
#
_symmetry.space_group_name_H-M   'P 1'
#
loop_
_entity.id
_entity.type
_entity.pdbx_description
1 polymer ?
#
loop_
_entity_poly.entity_id
_entity_poly.type
_entity_poly.pdbx_seq_one_letter_code
_entity_poly.pdbx_strand_id
1 'polypeptide(L)'
;MSEIREAGATVCIAVTPASTESLLAHIVRAEPDLLVIHGTVTSAEHLTEGAHEPLDLKHLVRRLEVPVLVGGCASYQAALHLMRTGAAGVLVGVGPGVASTTGRVLGVGNPQATAIADARAARMRHLDETGVYVHVIADGGMRTGGDIAKAVVCGADGVMLGSPLARADEAPAGGALWSRSSFHHSLPRGGMRRMDQVGSLEQILNGPSDRADGRTNLMGALRKSMAVTGYGTLKDFQKADLMVISPPTIRPGAQ
;
A
#
# COMPACT_ATOMS: atom_id res chain seq x y z
N MET A 1 -0.22 -23.19 0.33
CA MET A 1 -1.54 -22.56 0.09
C MET A 1 -2.64 -23.28 0.81
N SER A 2 -2.68 -24.62 0.75
CA SER A 2 -3.57 -25.44 1.58
C SER A 2 -3.54 -25.01 3.05
N GLU A 3 -2.34 -24.86 3.64
CA GLU A 3 -2.18 -24.42 5.04
C GLU A 3 -2.86 -23.07 5.34
N ILE A 4 -2.68 -22.05 4.48
CA ILE A 4 -3.32 -20.72 4.65
C ILE A 4 -4.85 -20.84 4.55
N ARG A 5 -5.34 -21.67 3.62
CA ARG A 5 -6.77 -21.88 3.40
C ARG A 5 -7.41 -22.69 4.53
N GLU A 6 -6.72 -23.72 5.03
CA GLU A 6 -7.13 -24.54 6.18
C GLU A 6 -7.19 -23.71 7.46
N ALA A 7 -6.34 -22.69 7.59
CA ALA A 7 -6.43 -21.69 8.66
C ALA A 7 -7.61 -20.71 8.51
N GLY A 8 -8.42 -20.82 7.45
CA GLY A 8 -9.58 -19.97 7.19
C GLY A 8 -9.25 -18.56 6.72
N ALA A 9 -7.99 -18.31 6.31
CA ALA A 9 -7.54 -17.00 5.85
C ALA A 9 -7.74 -16.83 4.33
N THR A 10 -7.97 -15.58 3.91
CA THR A 10 -7.99 -15.20 2.49
C THR A 10 -6.60 -15.40 1.88
N VAL A 11 -6.54 -16.15 0.78
CA VAL A 11 -5.31 -16.47 0.06
C VAL A 11 -5.05 -15.41 -0.99
N CYS A 12 -4.04 -14.57 -0.75
CA CYS A 12 -3.58 -13.56 -1.70
C CYS A 12 -2.23 -13.95 -2.31
N ILE A 13 -2.04 -13.77 -3.62
CA ILE A 13 -0.73 -13.90 -4.28
C ILE A 13 -0.24 -12.51 -4.71
N ALA A 14 1.01 -12.20 -4.40
CA ALA A 14 1.67 -10.99 -4.90
C ALA A 14 2.77 -11.33 -5.93
N VAL A 15 2.73 -10.68 -7.09
CA VAL A 15 3.73 -10.79 -8.15
C VAL A 15 4.18 -9.42 -8.64
N THR A 16 5.34 -9.37 -9.28
CA THR A 16 5.80 -8.15 -9.97
C THR A 16 5.27 -8.13 -11.40
N PRO A 17 5.06 -6.95 -12.02
CA PRO A 17 4.66 -6.87 -13.43
C PRO A 17 5.53 -7.74 -14.35
N ALA A 18 6.86 -7.64 -14.21
CA ALA A 18 7.83 -8.41 -15.01
C ALA A 18 7.73 -9.94 -14.86
N SER A 19 7.21 -10.44 -13.75
CA SER A 19 7.09 -11.89 -13.49
C SER A 19 5.65 -12.40 -13.65
N THR A 20 4.71 -11.53 -14.01
CA THR A 20 3.28 -11.89 -13.95
C THR A 20 2.92 -12.92 -15.01
N GLU A 21 3.33 -12.68 -16.26
CA GLU A 21 3.02 -13.58 -17.38
C GLU A 21 3.63 -14.97 -17.21
N SER A 22 4.90 -15.04 -16.81
CA SER A 22 5.61 -16.31 -16.62
C SER A 22 5.07 -17.16 -15.46
N LEU A 23 4.48 -16.52 -14.46
CA LEU A 23 3.88 -17.20 -13.30
C LEU A 23 2.37 -17.43 -13.47
N LEU A 24 1.75 -16.93 -14.54
CA LEU A 24 0.29 -16.89 -14.68
C LEU A 24 -0.35 -18.28 -14.58
N ALA A 25 0.21 -19.28 -15.25
CA ALA A 25 -0.30 -20.65 -15.19
C ALA A 25 -0.27 -21.24 -13.77
N HIS A 26 0.75 -20.88 -12.99
CA HIS A 26 0.86 -21.32 -11.59
C HIS A 26 -0.12 -20.56 -10.69
N ILE A 27 -0.33 -19.26 -10.94
CA ILE A 27 -1.27 -18.41 -10.21
C ILE A 27 -2.70 -18.90 -10.43
N VAL A 28 -3.10 -19.15 -11.67
CA VAL A 28 -4.46 -19.63 -12.00
C VAL A 28 -4.71 -20.98 -11.34
N ARG A 29 -3.78 -21.93 -11.46
CA ARG A 29 -3.88 -23.25 -10.82
C ARG A 29 -3.94 -23.17 -9.28
N ALA A 30 -3.40 -22.11 -8.70
CA ALA A 30 -3.38 -21.90 -7.26
C ALA A 30 -4.71 -21.32 -6.72
N GLU A 31 -5.58 -20.82 -7.60
CA GLU A 31 -6.91 -20.28 -7.29
C GLU A 31 -6.90 -19.30 -6.09
N PRO A 32 -6.11 -18.22 -6.14
CA PRO A 32 -6.08 -17.24 -5.07
C PRO A 32 -7.42 -16.50 -5.01
N ASP A 33 -7.82 -16.08 -3.81
CA ASP A 33 -9.01 -15.26 -3.61
C ASP A 33 -8.75 -13.81 -4.10
N LEU A 34 -7.48 -13.38 -4.17
CA LEU A 34 -7.05 -12.07 -4.62
C LEU A 34 -5.65 -12.13 -5.27
N LEU A 35 -5.48 -11.49 -6.42
CA LEU A 35 -4.16 -11.29 -7.04
C LEU A 35 -3.68 -9.86 -6.81
N VAL A 36 -2.40 -9.70 -6.49
CA VAL A 36 -1.75 -8.39 -6.30
C VAL A 36 -0.57 -8.27 -7.28
N ILE A 37 -0.72 -7.40 -8.28
CA ILE A 37 0.37 -7.05 -9.21
C ILE A 37 1.03 -5.77 -8.68
N HIS A 38 2.19 -5.92 -8.07
CA HIS A 38 2.87 -4.85 -7.35
C HIS A 38 4.31 -4.61 -7.86
N GLY A 39 4.50 -3.47 -8.53
CA GLY A 39 5.81 -2.89 -8.85
C GLY A 39 6.04 -1.58 -8.08
N THR A 40 7.29 -1.13 -7.96
CA THR A 40 7.61 0.16 -7.29
C THR A 40 6.94 1.36 -7.96
N VAL A 41 6.87 1.34 -9.29
CA VAL A 41 6.09 2.27 -10.11
C VAL A 41 5.48 1.43 -11.22
N THR A 42 4.16 1.47 -11.35
CA THR A 42 3.44 0.67 -12.33
C THR A 42 2.57 1.57 -13.19
N SER A 43 2.84 1.56 -14.49
CA SER A 43 1.99 2.14 -15.52
C SER A 43 1.07 1.06 -16.10
N ALA A 44 -0.05 1.47 -16.69
CA ALA A 44 -0.97 0.55 -17.37
C ALA A 44 -0.32 -0.19 -18.56
N GLU A 45 0.65 0.45 -19.20
CA GLU A 45 1.54 -0.16 -20.20
C GLU A 45 2.93 -0.28 -19.59
N HIS A 46 3.44 -1.50 -19.40
CA HIS A 46 4.77 -1.70 -18.85
C HIS A 46 5.82 -1.65 -19.98
N LEU A 47 6.61 -0.57 -20.05
CA LEU A 47 7.73 -0.47 -20.98
C LEU A 47 8.95 -1.19 -20.39
N THR A 48 9.23 -2.40 -20.89
CA THR A 48 10.48 -3.13 -20.59
C THR A 48 11.59 -2.70 -21.55
N GLU A 49 12.75 -2.29 -21.04
CA GLU A 49 13.98 -2.27 -21.85
C GLU A 49 14.48 -3.71 -22.02
N GLY A 50 14.34 -4.25 -23.24
CA GLY A 50 14.89 -5.56 -23.63
C GLY A 50 13.87 -6.71 -23.71
N ALA A 51 13.70 -7.22 -24.93
CA ALA A 51 13.30 -8.58 -25.34
C ALA A 51 11.97 -9.21 -24.87
N HIS A 52 11.09 -8.50 -24.14
CA HIS A 52 9.75 -9.02 -23.83
C HIS A 52 8.66 -8.05 -24.27
N GLU A 53 7.58 -8.62 -24.84
CA GLU A 53 6.36 -7.89 -25.19
C GLU A 53 5.82 -7.17 -23.94
N PRO A 54 5.49 -5.86 -24.02
CA PRO A 54 4.93 -5.11 -22.91
C PRO A 54 3.72 -5.83 -22.30
N LEU A 55 3.69 -5.96 -20.98
CA LEU A 55 2.52 -6.53 -20.31
C LEU A 55 1.32 -5.61 -20.48
N ASP A 56 0.32 -6.04 -21.24
CA ASP A 56 -0.99 -5.38 -21.32
C ASP A 56 -1.82 -5.76 -20.08
N LEU A 57 -1.73 -4.90 -19.06
CA LEU A 57 -2.48 -5.08 -17.81
C LEU A 57 -3.99 -5.05 -18.03
N LYS A 58 -4.49 -4.32 -19.04
CA LYS A 58 -5.93 -4.24 -19.32
C LYS A 58 -6.44 -5.58 -19.83
N HIS A 59 -5.73 -6.20 -20.77
CA HIS A 59 -6.12 -7.53 -21.27
C HIS A 59 -5.97 -8.60 -20.19
N LEU A 60 -4.87 -8.58 -19.44
CA LEU A 60 -4.62 -9.55 -18.37
C LEU A 60 -5.69 -9.49 -17.28
N VAL A 61 -5.92 -8.31 -16.69
CA VAL A 61 -6.83 -8.15 -15.54
C VAL A 61 -8.26 -8.55 -15.91
N ARG A 62 -8.71 -8.22 -17.13
CA ARG A 62 -10.08 -8.55 -17.59
C ARG A 62 -10.30 -10.03 -17.90
N ARG A 63 -9.23 -10.78 -18.18
CA ARG A 63 -9.30 -12.21 -18.50
C ARG A 63 -9.22 -13.08 -17.25
N LEU A 64 -8.90 -12.50 -16.09
CA LEU A 64 -8.86 -13.19 -14.81
C LEU A 64 -10.22 -13.08 -14.11
N GLU A 65 -10.69 -14.19 -13.58
CA GLU A 65 -11.93 -14.25 -12.79
C GLU A 65 -11.72 -13.82 -11.33
N VAL A 66 -10.46 -13.74 -10.90
CA VAL A 66 -10.08 -13.32 -9.55
C VAL A 66 -9.92 -11.79 -9.50
N PRO A 67 -10.34 -11.12 -8.41
CA PRO A 67 -10.11 -9.69 -8.26
C PRO A 67 -8.60 -9.39 -8.25
N VAL A 68 -8.21 -8.30 -8.91
CA VAL A 68 -6.81 -7.88 -9.02
C VAL A 68 -6.60 -6.51 -8.40
N LEU A 69 -5.64 -6.42 -7.47
CA LEU A 69 -5.06 -5.15 -7.06
C LEU A 69 -3.82 -4.83 -7.89
N VAL A 70 -3.70 -3.60 -8.37
CA VAL A 70 -2.55 -3.19 -9.20
C VAL A 70 -1.92 -1.90 -8.65
N GLY A 71 -0.59 -1.84 -8.57
CA GLY A 71 0.12 -0.60 -8.25
C GLY A 71 1.63 -0.83 -8.18
N GLY A 72 2.46 0.03 -7.61
CA GLY A 72 2.21 1.33 -7.02
C GLY A 72 2.03 2.44 -8.04
N CYS A 73 1.11 3.34 -7.74
CA CYS A 73 0.94 4.61 -8.42
C CYS A 73 1.03 5.76 -7.41
N ALA A 74 1.28 6.97 -7.90
CA ALA A 74 1.40 8.15 -7.03
C ALA A 74 0.91 9.44 -7.68
N SER A 75 0.15 9.33 -8.78
CA SER A 75 -0.45 10.46 -9.47
C SER A 75 -1.87 10.12 -9.92
N TYR A 76 -2.68 11.16 -10.11
CA TYR A 76 -4.04 11.04 -10.62
C TYR A 76 -4.11 10.23 -11.92
N GLN A 77 -3.26 10.57 -12.90
CA GLN A 77 -3.28 9.92 -14.23
C GLN A 77 -2.90 8.44 -14.15
N ALA A 78 -1.85 8.13 -13.38
CA ALA A 78 -1.43 6.74 -13.20
C ALA A 78 -2.54 5.92 -12.50
N ALA A 79 -3.14 6.46 -11.44
CA ALA A 79 -4.25 5.81 -10.75
C ALA A 79 -5.44 5.57 -11.68
N LEU A 80 -5.87 6.59 -12.44
CA LEU A 80 -7.00 6.49 -13.37
C LEU A 80 -6.75 5.44 -14.47
N HIS A 81 -5.53 5.40 -15.02
CA HIS A 81 -5.16 4.40 -16.02
C HIS A 81 -5.19 2.98 -15.45
N LEU A 82 -4.67 2.77 -14.23
CA LEU A 82 -4.74 1.48 -13.56
C LEU A 82 -6.20 1.06 -13.27
N MET A 83 -7.06 1.99 -12.83
CA MET A 83 -8.49 1.71 -12.61
C MET A 83 -9.17 1.23 -13.90
N ARG A 84 -8.90 1.89 -15.03
CA ARG A 84 -9.48 1.54 -16.35
C ARG A 84 -9.04 0.18 -16.89
N THR A 85 -7.98 -0.43 -16.34
CA THR A 85 -7.62 -1.82 -16.65
C THR A 85 -8.72 -2.80 -16.23
N GLY A 86 -9.52 -2.45 -15.22
CA GLY A 86 -10.49 -3.35 -14.57
C GLY A 86 -10.04 -3.81 -13.18
N ALA A 87 -8.99 -3.20 -12.62
CA ALA A 87 -8.51 -3.53 -11.28
C ALA A 87 -9.60 -3.27 -10.22
N ALA A 88 -9.74 -4.20 -9.27
CA ALA A 88 -10.65 -4.06 -8.13
C ALA A 88 -10.14 -3.02 -7.12
N GLY A 89 -8.84 -2.76 -7.12
CA GLY A 89 -8.22 -1.70 -6.34
C GLY A 89 -6.83 -1.33 -6.83
N VAL A 90 -6.36 -0.17 -6.41
CA VAL A 90 -5.02 0.34 -6.72
C VAL A 90 -4.18 0.50 -5.46
N LEU A 91 -2.90 0.10 -5.56
CA LEU A 91 -1.92 0.38 -4.50
C LEU A 91 -1.31 1.77 -4.74
N VAL A 92 -1.37 2.64 -3.73
CA VAL A 92 -0.96 4.05 -3.84
C VAL A 92 0.21 4.35 -2.93
N GLY A 93 1.33 4.73 -3.54
CA GLY A 93 2.55 5.11 -2.85
C GLY A 93 3.78 4.76 -3.66
N VAL A 94 4.68 5.73 -3.82
CA VAL A 94 6.00 5.54 -4.44
C VAL A 94 7.04 6.21 -3.57
N GLY A 95 7.88 5.41 -2.91
CA GLY A 95 8.94 5.89 -2.02
C GLY A 95 8.65 6.11 -0.52
N PRO A 96 7.41 6.17 0.02
CA PRO A 96 7.21 6.53 1.43
C PRO A 96 7.54 5.40 2.43
N GLY A 97 7.80 4.18 1.94
CA GLY A 97 8.18 3.04 2.77
C GLY A 97 9.59 3.20 3.35
N VAL A 98 9.78 2.83 4.62
CA VAL A 98 11.06 2.99 5.35
C VAL A 98 12.24 2.20 4.76
N ALA A 99 11.95 1.10 4.05
CA ALA A 99 12.95 0.31 3.35
C ALA A 99 13.24 0.83 1.92
N SER A 100 12.43 1.77 1.42
CA SER A 100 12.60 2.32 0.08
C SER A 100 13.70 3.36 0.06
N THR A 101 14.51 3.33 -1.00
CA THR A 101 15.47 4.40 -1.31
C THR A 101 15.18 5.03 -2.66
N THR A 102 14.04 4.73 -3.29
CA THR A 102 13.68 5.21 -4.63
C THR A 102 13.77 6.74 -4.75
N GLY A 103 13.23 7.49 -3.78
CA GLY A 103 13.31 8.95 -3.81
C GLY A 103 14.75 9.48 -3.75
N ARG A 104 15.63 8.79 -3.01
CA ARG A 104 17.04 9.16 -2.91
C ARG A 104 17.86 8.73 -4.12
N VAL A 105 17.54 7.58 -4.71
CA VAL A 105 18.31 7.00 -5.83
C VAL A 105 17.87 7.59 -7.17
N LEU A 106 16.56 7.78 -7.38
CA LEU A 106 16.00 8.22 -8.66
C LEU A 106 15.48 9.67 -8.62
N GLY A 107 15.37 10.30 -7.45
CA GLY A 107 14.65 11.57 -7.32
C GLY A 107 13.12 11.43 -7.51
N VAL A 108 12.61 10.20 -7.54
CA VAL A 108 11.19 9.90 -7.80
C VAL A 108 10.51 9.45 -6.50
N GLY A 109 9.50 10.19 -6.09
CA GLY A 109 8.62 9.84 -4.99
C GLY A 109 7.61 10.94 -4.72
N ASN A 110 6.51 10.61 -4.04
CA ASN A 110 5.43 11.54 -3.78
C ASN A 110 5.08 11.58 -2.29
N PRO A 111 4.71 12.76 -1.76
CA PRO A 111 4.10 12.84 -0.44
C PRO A 111 2.85 11.96 -0.37
N GLN A 112 2.80 11.06 0.62
CA GLN A 112 1.79 10.00 0.65
C GLN A 112 0.36 10.53 0.76
N ALA A 113 0.14 11.60 1.53
CA ALA A 113 -1.17 12.25 1.63
C ALA A 113 -1.67 12.77 0.27
N THR A 114 -0.79 13.42 -0.49
CA THR A 114 -1.09 13.92 -1.84
C THR A 114 -1.37 12.77 -2.81
N ALA A 115 -0.53 11.72 -2.80
CA ALA A 115 -0.74 10.56 -3.67
C ALA A 115 -2.10 9.89 -3.43
N ILE A 116 -2.51 9.72 -2.17
CA ILE A 116 -3.82 9.17 -1.81
C ILE A 116 -4.96 10.10 -2.27
N ALA A 117 -4.84 11.40 -2.04
CA ALA A 117 -5.86 12.37 -2.44
C ALA A 117 -6.05 12.40 -3.98
N ASP A 118 -4.95 12.37 -4.74
CA ASP A 118 -4.98 12.30 -6.20
C ASP A 118 -5.61 11.00 -6.70
N ALA A 119 -5.26 9.86 -6.09
CA ALA A 119 -5.87 8.58 -6.42
C ALA A 119 -7.37 8.53 -6.05
N ARG A 120 -7.77 9.15 -4.94
CA ARG A 120 -9.19 9.34 -4.59
C ARG A 120 -9.91 10.14 -5.66
N ALA A 121 -9.33 11.24 -6.15
CA ALA A 121 -9.93 12.05 -7.20
C ALA A 121 -10.08 11.23 -8.51
N ALA A 122 -9.05 10.46 -8.88
CA ALA A 122 -9.10 9.55 -10.01
C ALA A 122 -10.20 8.48 -9.86
N ARG A 123 -10.36 7.92 -8.66
CA ARG A 123 -11.44 6.98 -8.34
C ARG A 123 -12.82 7.59 -8.53
N MET A 124 -13.04 8.84 -8.10
CA MET A 124 -14.33 9.49 -8.30
C MET A 124 -14.60 9.70 -9.78
N ARG A 125 -13.61 10.16 -10.54
CA ARG A 125 -13.73 10.27 -11.99
C ARG A 125 -14.07 8.93 -12.65
N HIS A 126 -13.38 7.86 -12.27
CA HIS A 126 -13.65 6.52 -12.80
C HIS A 126 -15.06 6.04 -12.46
N LEU A 127 -15.52 6.29 -11.21
CA LEU A 127 -16.86 5.96 -10.77
C LEU A 127 -17.91 6.71 -11.60
N ASP A 128 -17.71 8.00 -11.87
CA ASP A 128 -18.61 8.79 -12.70
C ASP A 128 -18.63 8.30 -14.16
N GLU A 129 -17.49 7.85 -14.69
CA GLU A 129 -17.36 7.35 -16.06
C GLU A 129 -17.97 5.95 -16.27
N THR A 130 -17.91 5.09 -15.25
CA THR A 130 -18.14 3.64 -15.42
C THR A 130 -19.20 3.04 -14.49
N GLY A 131 -19.57 3.75 -13.42
CA GLY A 131 -20.37 3.22 -12.32
C GLY A 131 -19.62 2.23 -11.41
N VAL A 132 -18.32 2.00 -11.63
CA VAL A 132 -17.52 1.02 -10.89
C VAL A 132 -16.63 1.70 -9.85
N TYR A 133 -16.79 1.30 -8.59
CA TYR A 133 -15.94 1.76 -7.49
C TYR A 133 -14.66 0.92 -7.42
N VAL A 134 -13.50 1.58 -7.53
CA VAL A 134 -12.19 0.93 -7.40
C VAL A 134 -11.55 1.33 -6.07
N HIS A 135 -11.12 0.36 -5.26
CA HIS A 135 -10.55 0.64 -3.95
C HIS A 135 -9.20 1.35 -4.03
N VAL A 136 -8.96 2.31 -3.13
CA VAL A 136 -7.66 2.96 -2.97
C VAL A 136 -6.98 2.39 -1.73
N ILE A 137 -5.88 1.67 -1.92
CA ILE A 137 -5.11 1.07 -0.82
C ILE A 137 -3.80 1.84 -0.66
N ALA A 138 -3.63 2.53 0.47
CA ALA A 138 -2.40 3.29 0.72
C ALA A 138 -1.25 2.34 1.09
N ASP A 139 -0.17 2.37 0.32
CA ASP A 139 1.03 1.56 0.54
C ASP A 139 2.25 2.41 0.92
N GLY A 140 2.74 2.18 2.15
CA GLY A 140 3.88 2.87 2.72
C GLY A 140 3.51 4.11 3.53
N GLY A 141 4.47 4.59 4.33
CA GLY A 141 4.30 5.73 5.24
C GLY A 141 3.53 5.46 6.54
N MET A 142 2.85 4.32 6.68
CA MET A 142 2.06 3.96 7.87
C MET A 142 2.95 3.45 9.00
N ARG A 143 3.29 4.31 9.96
CA ARG A 143 4.13 3.94 11.13
C ARG A 143 3.32 3.77 12.40
N THR A 144 2.24 4.53 12.53
CA THR A 144 1.38 4.57 13.71
C THR A 144 -0.10 4.52 13.31
N GLY A 145 -0.98 4.25 14.27
CA GLY A 145 -2.44 4.29 14.03
C GLY A 145 -2.94 5.67 13.58
N GLY A 146 -2.26 6.75 13.98
CA GLY A 146 -2.56 8.10 13.51
C GLY A 146 -2.21 8.31 12.02
N ASP A 147 -1.17 7.66 11.51
CA ASP A 147 -0.86 7.69 10.07
C ASP A 147 -1.93 6.96 9.27
N ILE A 148 -2.43 5.83 9.78
CA ILE A 148 -3.56 5.09 9.17
C ILE A 148 -4.81 5.96 9.14
N ALA A 149 -5.13 6.63 10.25
CA ALA A 149 -6.28 7.54 10.31
C ALA A 149 -6.17 8.64 9.25
N LYS A 150 -5.02 9.30 9.14
CA LYS A 150 -4.77 10.32 8.10
C LYS A 150 -4.91 9.75 6.69
N ALA A 151 -4.41 8.55 6.44
CA ALA A 151 -4.53 7.90 5.14
C ALA A 151 -5.98 7.66 4.73
N VAL A 152 -6.81 7.19 5.67
CA VAL A 152 -8.25 7.01 5.46
C VAL A 152 -8.90 8.34 5.15
N VAL A 153 -8.64 9.39 5.96
CA VAL A 153 -9.21 10.72 5.70
C VAL A 153 -8.79 11.28 4.33
N CYS A 154 -7.54 11.06 3.90
CA CYS A 154 -7.08 11.43 2.56
C CYS A 154 -7.82 10.69 1.43
N GLY A 155 -8.46 9.55 1.72
CA GLY A 155 -9.31 8.84 0.78
C GLY A 155 -9.04 7.35 0.63
N ALA A 156 -8.14 6.78 1.41
CA ALA A 156 -7.86 5.35 1.37
C ALA A 156 -9.05 4.53 1.90
N ASP A 157 -9.32 3.41 1.25
CA ASP A 157 -10.29 2.39 1.69
C ASP A 157 -9.61 1.30 2.54
N GLY A 158 -8.27 1.18 2.41
CA GLY A 158 -7.43 0.29 3.20
C GLY A 158 -5.97 0.74 3.20
N VAL A 159 -5.13 0.08 3.99
CA VAL A 159 -3.69 0.38 4.07
C VAL A 159 -2.88 -0.91 4.01
N MET A 160 -1.71 -0.85 3.36
CA MET A 160 -0.69 -1.90 3.43
C MET A 160 0.30 -1.56 4.55
N LEU A 161 0.50 -2.50 5.47
CA LEU A 161 1.41 -2.34 6.61
C LEU A 161 2.66 -3.20 6.41
N GLY A 162 3.82 -2.54 6.35
CA GLY A 162 5.12 -3.22 6.32
C GLY A 162 5.84 -3.10 7.66
N SER A 163 6.37 -1.91 7.93
CA SER A 163 7.18 -1.66 9.14
C SER A 163 6.48 -1.96 10.46
N PRO A 164 5.18 -1.72 10.66
CA PRO A 164 4.54 -2.09 11.92
C PRO A 164 4.52 -3.61 12.12
N LEU A 165 4.23 -4.39 11.05
CA LEU A 165 4.13 -5.85 11.13
C LEU A 165 5.50 -6.51 11.26
N ALA A 166 6.56 -5.90 10.70
CA ALA A 166 7.93 -6.39 10.88
C ALA A 166 8.38 -6.37 12.35
N ARG A 167 7.72 -5.59 13.21
CA ARG A 167 8.00 -5.52 14.66
C ARG A 167 7.28 -6.57 15.48
N ALA A 168 6.47 -7.42 14.85
CA ALA A 168 5.79 -8.51 15.53
C ALA A 168 6.79 -9.58 15.99
N ASP A 169 6.49 -10.24 17.10
CA ASP A 169 7.27 -11.38 17.57
C ASP A 169 7.23 -12.54 16.57
N GLU A 170 6.11 -12.69 15.87
CA GLU A 170 5.83 -13.70 14.84
C GLU A 170 6.42 -13.32 13.46
N ALA A 171 7.00 -12.13 13.31
CA ALA A 171 7.53 -11.70 12.03
C ALA A 171 8.66 -12.66 11.58
N PRO A 172 8.57 -13.25 10.37
CA PRO A 172 9.46 -14.33 9.94
C PRO A 172 10.94 -13.92 9.85
N ALA A 173 11.21 -12.62 9.75
CA ALA A 173 12.53 -12.05 9.66
C ALA A 173 13.01 -11.41 10.98
N GLY A 174 12.29 -11.63 12.10
CA GLY A 174 12.70 -11.20 13.45
C GLY A 174 13.06 -9.72 13.56
N GLY A 175 12.23 -8.83 13.02
CA GLY A 175 12.52 -7.39 12.99
C GLY A 175 13.22 -6.87 11.72
N ALA A 176 13.70 -7.74 10.82
CA ALA A 176 14.28 -7.29 9.56
C ALA A 176 13.19 -7.05 8.50
N LEU A 177 13.30 -5.93 7.77
CA LEU A 177 12.42 -5.56 6.66
C LEU A 177 13.26 -5.05 5.49
N TRP A 178 12.92 -5.45 4.28
CA TRP A 178 13.50 -4.94 3.04
C TRP A 178 12.40 -4.79 1.98
N SER A 179 12.65 -3.96 0.97
CA SER A 179 11.77 -3.90 -0.20
C SER A 179 12.28 -4.87 -1.27
N ARG A 180 11.39 -5.34 -2.16
CA ARG A 180 11.80 -6.18 -3.30
C ARG A 180 12.84 -5.47 -4.20
N SER A 181 12.77 -4.14 -4.27
CA SER A 181 13.71 -3.30 -5.03
C SER A 181 15.13 -3.31 -4.47
N SER A 182 15.37 -3.86 -3.27
CA SER A 182 16.71 -4.05 -2.70
C SER A 182 17.59 -5.00 -3.51
N PHE A 183 17.00 -5.94 -4.25
CA PHE A 183 17.75 -6.99 -4.97
C PHE A 183 17.90 -6.74 -6.47
N HIS A 184 17.63 -5.51 -6.93
CA HIS A 184 17.83 -5.19 -8.34
C HIS A 184 19.33 -5.26 -8.69
N HIS A 185 19.69 -6.13 -9.64
CA HIS A 185 21.07 -6.50 -9.95
C HIS A 185 22.02 -5.33 -10.24
N SER A 186 21.54 -4.30 -10.94
CA SER A 186 22.36 -3.15 -11.39
C SER A 186 22.08 -1.84 -10.66
N LEU A 187 20.93 -1.72 -9.99
CA LEU A 187 20.49 -0.46 -9.39
C LEU A 187 19.54 -0.70 -8.21
N PRO A 188 20.05 -1.15 -7.05
CA PRO A 188 19.25 -1.35 -5.85
C PRO A 188 18.54 -0.07 -5.40
N ARG A 189 17.22 -0.16 -5.16
CA ARG A 189 16.36 0.96 -4.73
C ARG A 189 15.66 0.67 -3.41
N GLY A 190 16.32 -0.12 -2.57
CA GLY A 190 15.88 -0.41 -1.22
C GLY A 190 17.04 -0.83 -0.33
N GLY A 191 16.81 -0.81 0.97
CA GLY A 191 17.77 -1.29 1.95
C GLY A 191 17.10 -2.13 3.04
N MET A 192 17.86 -3.06 3.60
CA MET A 192 17.42 -3.78 4.80
C MET A 192 17.42 -2.82 6.00
N ARG A 193 16.34 -2.86 6.77
CA ARG A 193 16.17 -2.13 8.02
C ARG A 193 15.86 -3.12 9.12
N ARG A 194 16.55 -2.99 10.25
CA ARG A 194 16.22 -3.70 11.49
C ARG A 194 15.30 -2.82 12.33
N MET A 195 14.28 -3.42 12.91
CA MET A 195 13.35 -2.78 13.81
C MET A 195 13.30 -3.57 15.11
N ASP A 196 13.13 -2.84 16.21
CA ASP A 196 12.89 -3.46 17.50
C ASP A 196 11.50 -4.11 17.49
N GLN A 197 11.42 -5.31 18.06
CA GLN A 197 10.16 -5.97 18.30
C GLN A 197 9.39 -5.23 19.40
N VAL A 198 8.08 -5.10 19.22
CA VAL A 198 7.22 -4.30 20.11
C VAL A 198 6.08 -5.09 20.75
N GLY A 199 5.94 -6.38 20.40
CA GLY A 199 4.94 -7.31 20.92
C GLY A 199 4.41 -8.25 19.84
N SER A 200 3.39 -9.03 20.19
CA SER A 200 2.72 -9.93 19.24
C SER A 200 2.00 -9.18 18.13
N LEU A 201 1.74 -9.87 17.01
CA LEU A 201 0.96 -9.34 15.90
C LEU A 201 -0.42 -8.86 16.36
N GLU A 202 -1.07 -9.62 17.24
CA GLU A 202 -2.38 -9.28 17.81
C GLU A 202 -2.29 -7.99 18.65
N GLN A 203 -1.26 -7.86 19.48
CA GLN A 203 -1.05 -6.64 20.27
C GLN A 203 -0.76 -5.42 19.38
N ILE A 204 -0.01 -5.60 18.30
CA ILE A 204 0.27 -4.53 17.33
C ILE A 204 -1.01 -4.06 16.66
N LEU A 205 -1.86 -4.98 16.20
CA LEU A 205 -3.08 -4.64 15.47
C LEU A 205 -4.20 -4.16 16.40
N ASN A 206 -4.52 -4.93 17.44
CA ASN A 206 -5.74 -4.79 18.23
C ASN A 206 -5.50 -4.40 19.70
N GLY A 207 -4.25 -4.46 20.15
CA GLY A 207 -3.85 -4.07 21.50
C GLY A 207 -3.92 -5.21 22.52
N PRO A 208 -3.85 -4.88 23.83
CA PRO A 208 -3.78 -3.53 24.39
C PRO A 208 -2.47 -2.80 24.05
N SER A 209 -2.47 -1.48 24.14
CA SER A 209 -1.24 -0.70 24.13
C SER A 209 -0.79 -0.45 25.56
N ASP A 210 0.48 -0.74 25.85
CA ASP A 210 1.17 -0.49 27.11
C ASP A 210 2.02 0.80 27.08
N ARG A 211 2.04 1.50 25.93
CA ARG A 211 2.90 2.66 25.66
C ARG A 211 2.19 3.73 24.83
N ALA A 212 2.74 4.94 24.83
CA ALA A 212 2.16 6.11 24.17
C ALA A 212 2.91 6.53 22.88
N ASP A 213 3.46 5.56 22.13
CA ASP A 213 4.22 5.83 20.89
C ASP A 213 3.43 5.51 19.60
N GLY A 214 2.21 4.98 19.75
CA GLY A 214 1.29 4.66 18.64
C GLY A 214 1.70 3.47 17.78
N ARG A 215 2.67 2.65 18.20
CA ARG A 215 3.16 1.49 17.44
C ARG A 215 2.37 0.20 17.67
N THR A 216 1.55 0.15 18.72
CA THR A 216 0.64 -0.96 19.04
C THR A 216 -0.80 -0.47 19.09
N ASN A 217 -1.76 -1.41 19.09
CA ASN A 217 -3.19 -1.13 18.98
C ASN A 217 -3.55 -0.17 17.83
N LEU A 218 -3.00 -0.42 16.64
CA LEU A 218 -3.20 0.43 15.46
C LEU A 218 -4.70 0.61 15.13
N MET A 219 -5.48 -0.46 15.23
CA MET A 219 -6.93 -0.43 14.96
C MET A 219 -7.70 0.29 16.06
N GLY A 220 -7.31 0.16 17.33
CA GLY A 220 -7.90 0.94 18.42
C GLY A 220 -7.63 2.44 18.28
N ALA A 221 -6.43 2.82 17.85
CA ALA A 221 -6.09 4.21 17.54
C ALA A 221 -6.91 4.78 16.37
N LEU A 222 -7.14 3.98 15.32
CA LEU A 222 -8.03 4.34 14.21
C LEU A 222 -9.47 4.52 14.69
N ARG A 223 -10.03 3.53 15.40
CA ARG A 223 -11.39 3.60 15.98
C ARG A 223 -11.55 4.82 16.90
N LYS A 224 -10.55 5.09 17.73
CA LYS A 224 -10.57 6.25 18.63
C LYS A 224 -10.53 7.56 17.84
N SER A 225 -9.70 7.66 16.79
CA SER A 225 -9.65 8.81 15.90
C SER A 225 -11.00 9.08 15.23
N MET A 226 -11.66 8.04 14.73
CA MET A 226 -13.00 8.12 14.15
C MET A 226 -14.03 8.58 15.20
N ALA A 227 -14.00 8.01 16.41
CA ALA A 227 -14.94 8.35 17.47
C ALA A 227 -14.82 9.80 17.94
N VAL A 228 -13.59 10.32 18.14
CA VAL A 228 -13.39 11.71 18.59
C VAL A 228 -13.69 12.75 17.51
N THR A 229 -13.69 12.35 16.24
CA THR A 229 -14.07 13.20 15.11
C THR A 229 -15.53 13.00 14.68
N GLY A 230 -16.28 12.10 15.32
CA GLY A 230 -17.71 11.93 15.09
C GLY A 230 -18.10 11.01 13.93
N TYR A 231 -17.22 10.11 13.48
CA TYR A 231 -17.47 9.21 12.35
C TYR A 231 -17.64 7.75 12.78
N GLY A 232 -18.67 7.09 12.26
CA GLY A 232 -18.98 5.68 12.57
C GLY A 232 -18.48 4.65 11.56
N THR A 233 -18.13 5.08 10.33
CA THR A 233 -17.66 4.20 9.25
C THR A 233 -16.38 4.76 8.62
N LEU A 234 -15.53 3.88 8.07
CA LEU A 234 -14.34 4.32 7.34
C LEU A 234 -14.70 5.24 6.17
N LYS A 235 -15.81 4.96 5.48
CA LYS A 235 -16.22 5.74 4.32
C LYS A 235 -16.64 7.15 4.69
N ASP A 236 -17.39 7.32 5.78
CA ASP A 236 -17.75 8.65 6.27
C ASP A 236 -16.53 9.37 6.84
N PHE A 237 -15.59 8.65 7.46
CA PHE A 237 -14.35 9.24 7.96
C PHE A 237 -13.49 9.87 6.87
N GLN A 238 -13.64 9.46 5.59
CA GLN A 238 -13.03 10.14 4.43
C GLN A 238 -13.52 11.59 4.22
N LYS A 239 -14.53 12.03 4.97
CA LYS A 239 -15.09 13.40 4.95
C LYS A 239 -14.57 14.26 6.12
N ALA A 240 -13.76 13.70 7.01
CA ALA A 240 -13.20 14.46 8.14
C ALA A 240 -12.29 15.60 7.66
N ASP A 241 -12.26 16.68 8.44
CA ASP A 241 -11.42 17.84 8.14
C ASP A 241 -9.93 17.48 8.25
N LEU A 242 -9.15 17.99 7.30
CA LEU A 242 -7.69 17.90 7.31
C LEU A 242 -7.09 19.29 7.38
N MET A 243 -6.15 19.47 8.31
CA MET A 243 -5.33 20.67 8.39
C MET A 243 -3.90 20.35 7.94
N VAL A 244 -3.43 21.04 6.91
CA VAL A 244 -2.02 21.01 6.52
C VAL A 244 -1.28 22.05 7.36
N ILE A 245 -0.30 21.60 8.12
CA ILE A 245 0.56 22.48 8.92
C ILE A 245 1.87 22.71 8.18
N SER A 246 2.36 23.95 8.19
CA SER A 246 3.77 24.21 7.87
C SER A 246 4.63 23.52 8.94
N PRO A 247 5.80 22.95 8.57
CA PRO A 247 6.79 22.60 9.58
C PRO A 247 7.01 23.82 10.48
N PRO A 248 7.15 23.64 11.80
CA PRO A 248 7.58 24.75 12.64
C PRO A 248 8.87 25.29 12.04
N THR A 249 8.89 26.58 11.70
CA THR A 249 10.12 27.26 11.31
C THR A 249 11.09 27.07 12.46
N ILE A 250 12.10 26.21 12.30
CA ILE A 250 13.22 26.16 13.24
C ILE A 250 13.82 27.55 13.15
N ARG A 251 13.58 28.37 14.18
CA ARG A 251 14.28 29.64 14.29
C ARG A 251 15.77 29.31 14.36
N PRO A 252 16.64 29.93 13.55
CA PRO A 252 18.07 29.77 13.70
C PRO A 252 18.44 30.12 15.16
N GLY A 253 18.86 29.13 15.96
CA GLY A 253 19.26 29.34 17.36
C GLY A 253 18.65 28.41 18.42
N ALA A 254 17.69 27.54 18.07
CA ALA A 254 17.28 26.46 18.99
C ALA A 254 18.22 25.25 18.80
N GLN A 255 19.26 25.17 19.62
CA GLN A 255 20.13 24.00 19.78
C GLN A 255 19.40 22.87 20.50
#